data_AF-A0A9P0H7R4-F1
#
_entry.id   AF-A0A9P0H7R4-F1
#
_cell.length_a   1.000
_cell.length_b   1.000
_cell.length_c   1.000
_cell.angle_alpha   90.00
_cell.angle_beta   90.00
_cell.angle_gamma   90.00
#
_symmetry.space_group_name_H-M   'P 1'
#
loop_
_entity.id
_entity.type
_entity.pdbx_description
1 polymer ?
#
loop_
_entity_poly.entity_id
_entity_poly.type
_entity_poly.pdbx_seq_one_letter_code
_entity_poly.pdbx_strand_id
1 'polypeptide(L)'
;MSVLKENDITVLEYIFNPNISFDLGIEEDETLSAEDEQDSAEMRKAREIELEGIKAAEKGEFEKAIQIFTTSIATCENASGYNNRAQAYRLLGEDSRALDDLYNALKLCKVKSKVQCQALCQRALLYRKSGDDEKAREDFQLAAENGSQFAKKQLAEMNPYAAMCNQMLHHMMLKLNTSDNNS
;
A
#
# COMPACT_ATOMS: atom_id res chain seq x y z
N MET A 1 -24.64 -16.64 -23.02
CA MET A 1 -24.23 -15.43 -22.29
C MET A 1 -22.79 -15.65 -21.85
N SER A 2 -21.86 -14.90 -22.42
CA SER A 2 -20.43 -15.01 -22.13
C SER A 2 -20.20 -14.50 -20.71
N VAL A 3 -19.81 -15.38 -19.79
CA VAL A 3 -19.41 -15.00 -18.44
C VAL A 3 -18.11 -14.20 -18.59
N LEU A 4 -18.15 -12.91 -18.23
CA LEU A 4 -16.95 -12.06 -18.19
C LEU A 4 -15.97 -12.70 -17.21
N LYS A 5 -14.69 -12.79 -17.60
CA LYS A 5 -13.66 -13.29 -16.69
C LYS A 5 -13.48 -12.25 -15.58
N GLU A 6 -13.08 -12.70 -14.40
CA GLU A 6 -12.89 -11.85 -13.22
C GLU A 6 -12.03 -10.62 -13.52
N ASN A 7 -10.97 -10.79 -14.31
CA ASN A 7 -10.13 -9.70 -14.82
C ASN A 7 -10.89 -8.62 -15.61
N ASP A 8 -11.90 -9.01 -16.40
CA ASP A 8 -12.69 -8.06 -17.21
C ASP A 8 -13.61 -7.22 -16.30
N ILE A 9 -14.10 -7.80 -15.21
CA ILE A 9 -14.90 -7.11 -14.20
C ILE A 9 -14.05 -6.07 -13.47
N THR A 10 -12.84 -6.46 -13.03
CA THR A 10 -11.91 -5.55 -12.33
C THR A 10 -11.47 -4.38 -13.21
N VAL A 11 -11.23 -4.63 -14.51
CA VAL A 11 -10.88 -3.56 -15.47
C VAL A 11 -12.06 -2.61 -15.68
N LEU A 12 -13.28 -3.13 -15.77
CA LEU A 12 -14.48 -2.31 -15.93
C LEU A 12 -14.76 -1.46 -14.67
N GLU A 13 -14.59 -2.02 -13.47
CA GLU A 13 -14.78 -1.28 -12.21
C GLU A 13 -13.81 -0.09 -12.06
N TYR A 14 -12.57 -0.23 -12.53
CA TYR A 14 -11.58 0.85 -12.53
C TYR A 14 -11.89 1.97 -13.53
N ILE A 15 -12.53 1.65 -14.65
CA ILE A 15 -12.90 2.63 -15.68
C ILE A 15 -14.08 3.49 -15.21
N PHE A 16 -15.02 2.90 -14.47
CA PHE A 16 -16.28 3.58 -14.11
C PHE A 16 -16.30 4.22 -12.72
N ASN A 17 -15.31 3.94 -11.86
CA ASN A 17 -15.34 4.43 -10.48
C ASN A 17 -13.97 5.02 -10.02
N PRO A 18 -13.57 6.18 -10.55
CA PRO A 18 -12.26 6.80 -10.28
C PRO A 18 -12.11 7.37 -8.84
N ASN A 19 -13.14 7.26 -8.00
CA ASN A 19 -13.16 7.68 -6.60
C ASN A 19 -13.37 6.51 -5.63
N ILE A 20 -12.98 5.29 -6.02
CA ILE A 20 -12.86 4.19 -5.04
C ILE A 20 -11.95 4.67 -3.91
N SER A 21 -12.50 4.64 -2.70
CA SER A 21 -11.81 4.91 -1.45
C SER A 21 -10.46 4.23 -1.45
N PHE A 22 -9.42 4.90 -0.95
CA PHE A 22 -8.05 4.40 -0.88
C PHE A 22 -7.96 3.24 0.11
N ASP A 23 -8.54 2.12 -0.28
CA ASP A 23 -8.25 0.79 0.20
C ASP A 23 -7.03 0.34 -0.61
N LEU A 24 -5.91 0.13 0.09
CA LEU A 24 -4.72 -0.46 -0.50
C LEU A 24 -5.17 -1.78 -1.09
N GLY A 25 -5.36 -1.86 -2.41
CA GLY A 25 -5.84 -3.02 -3.18
C GLY A 25 -5.02 -4.30 -2.96
N ILE A 26 -5.09 -4.79 -1.74
CA ILE A 26 -4.67 -6.07 -1.23
C ILE A 26 -5.98 -6.81 -1.24
N GLU A 27 -6.26 -7.52 -2.33
CA GLU A 27 -7.21 -8.63 -2.28
C GLU A 27 -6.91 -9.40 -0.99
N GLU A 28 -7.93 -9.61 -0.16
CA GLU A 28 -7.86 -10.43 1.04
C GLU A 28 -7.56 -11.87 0.60
N ASP A 29 -6.31 -12.15 0.19
CA ASP A 29 -5.84 -13.49 -0.04
C ASP A 29 -5.68 -14.14 1.34
N GLU A 30 -6.67 -14.95 1.67
CA GLU A 30 -6.93 -15.66 2.92
C GLU A 30 -5.89 -16.78 3.19
N THR A 31 -4.65 -16.64 2.68
CA THR A 31 -3.61 -17.68 2.73
C THR A 31 -2.25 -17.18 3.26
N LEU A 32 -2.26 -16.19 4.15
CA LEU A 32 -1.09 -15.85 4.98
C LEU A 32 -1.32 -16.38 6.39
N SER A 33 -0.55 -17.40 6.76
CA SER A 33 -0.72 -18.15 8.00
C SER A 33 -0.76 -17.20 9.18
N ALA A 34 -1.83 -17.31 9.97
CA ALA A 34 -1.92 -16.76 11.31
C ALA A 34 -0.61 -17.08 12.04
N GLU A 35 0.08 -16.05 12.51
CA GLU A 35 1.26 -16.22 13.35
C GLU A 35 0.80 -16.89 14.65
N ASP A 36 0.99 -18.21 14.72
CA ASP A 36 1.02 -18.98 15.96
C ASP A 36 2.34 -18.67 16.68
N GLU A 37 2.45 -17.52 17.36
CA GLU A 37 3.55 -17.26 18.30
C GLU A 37 3.09 -16.38 19.49
N GLN A 38 2.90 -17.04 20.64
CA GLN A 38 2.75 -16.50 22.00
C GLN A 38 1.75 -15.33 22.18
N ASP A 39 0.46 -15.66 22.36
CA ASP A 39 -0.60 -14.71 22.73
C ASP A 39 -0.43 -14.19 24.17
N SER A 40 0.56 -13.32 24.38
CA SER A 40 0.74 -12.57 25.62
C SER A 40 -0.49 -11.70 25.86
N ALA A 41 -0.93 -11.57 27.12
CA ALA A 41 -2.02 -10.67 27.47
C ALA A 41 -1.75 -9.22 27.01
N GLU A 42 -0.48 -8.81 26.98
CA GLU A 42 -0.04 -7.50 26.48
C GLU A 42 -0.20 -7.38 24.97
N MET A 43 0.06 -8.44 24.21
CA MET A 43 -0.14 -8.46 22.76
C MET A 43 -1.62 -8.39 22.41
N ARG A 44 -2.49 -9.12 23.12
CA ARG A 44 -3.95 -9.01 22.95
C ARG A 44 -4.43 -7.60 23.24
N LYS A 45 -3.97 -7.01 24.34
CA LYS A 45 -4.29 -5.63 24.70
C LYS A 45 -3.80 -4.62 23.66
N ALA A 46 -2.57 -4.79 23.14
CA ALA A 46 -2.03 -3.93 22.09
C ALA A 46 -2.85 -4.03 20.80
N ARG A 47 -3.29 -5.24 20.41
CA ARG A 47 -4.20 -5.46 19.26
C ARG A 47 -5.57 -4.78 19.45
N GLU A 48 -6.13 -4.82 20.65
CA GLU A 48 -7.38 -4.11 20.96
C GLU A 48 -7.21 -2.60 20.81
N ILE A 49 -6.13 -2.03 21.35
CA ILE A 49 -5.80 -0.61 21.21
C ILE A 49 -5.54 -0.26 19.74
N GLU A 50 -4.87 -1.13 18.98
CA GLU A 50 -4.62 -0.95 17.55
C GLU A 50 -5.94 -0.86 16.77
N LEU A 51 -6.92 -1.73 17.08
CA LEU A 51 -8.24 -1.69 16.46
C LEU A 51 -8.98 -0.37 16.74
N GLU A 52 -8.82 0.22 17.92
CA GLU A 52 -9.35 1.54 18.22
C GLU A 52 -8.66 2.63 17.39
N GLY A 53 -7.35 2.51 17.17
CA GLY A 53 -6.57 3.43 16.35
C GLY A 53 -7.00 3.36 14.88
N ILE A 54 -7.24 2.16 14.36
CA ILE A 54 -7.76 1.95 13.00
C ILE A 54 -9.13 2.62 12.84
N LYS A 55 -10.06 2.41 13.79
CA LYS A 55 -11.37 3.07 13.77
C LYS A 55 -11.29 4.59 13.82
N ALA A 56 -10.30 5.15 14.52
CA ALA A 56 -10.07 6.59 14.52
C ALA A 56 -9.53 7.07 13.16
N ALA A 57 -8.60 6.34 12.57
CA ALA A 57 -8.05 6.64 11.24
C ALA A 57 -9.12 6.55 10.13
N GLU A 58 -10.01 5.57 10.18
CA GLU A 58 -11.15 5.43 9.24
C GLU A 58 -12.12 6.62 9.30
N LYS A 59 -12.21 7.28 10.46
CA LYS A 59 -13.00 8.52 10.65
C LYS A 59 -12.25 9.78 10.21
N GLY A 60 -10.99 9.66 9.76
CA GLY A 60 -10.12 10.77 9.44
C GLY A 60 -9.50 11.47 10.66
N GLU A 61 -9.66 10.92 11.88
CA GLU A 61 -9.08 11.46 13.11
C GLU A 61 -7.60 11.03 13.26
N PHE A 62 -6.74 11.42 12.32
CA PHE A 62 -5.39 10.85 12.20
C PHE A 62 -4.47 11.18 13.39
N GLU A 63 -4.51 12.40 13.94
CA GLU A 63 -3.72 12.76 15.13
C GLU A 63 -4.09 11.91 16.34
N LYS A 64 -5.38 11.62 16.50
CA LYS A 64 -5.88 10.74 17.56
C LYS A 64 -5.47 9.30 17.30
N ALA A 65 -5.57 8.83 16.06
CA ALA A 65 -5.10 7.50 15.67
C ALA A 65 -3.60 7.33 16.00
N ILE A 66 -2.77 8.34 15.74
CA ILE A 66 -1.34 8.34 16.09
C ILE A 66 -1.12 8.20 17.60
N GLN A 67 -1.89 8.91 18.42
CA GLN A 67 -1.80 8.79 19.89
C GLN A 67 -2.19 7.39 20.35
N ILE A 68 -3.24 6.82 19.77
CA ILE A 68 -3.71 5.46 20.08
C ILE A 68 -2.65 4.43 19.66
N PHE A 69 -2.13 4.51 18.44
CA PHE A 69 -1.06 3.61 17.98
C PHE A 69 0.22 3.74 18.80
N THR A 70 0.57 4.96 19.24
CA THR A 70 1.70 5.16 20.16
C THR A 70 1.48 4.44 21.49
N THR A 71 0.25 4.45 22.00
CA THR A 71 -0.12 3.71 23.21
C THR A 71 -0.09 2.20 22.98
N SER A 72 -0.52 1.73 21.81
CA SER A 72 -0.45 0.31 21.41
C SER A 72 1.01 -0.18 21.37
N ILE A 73 1.88 0.56 20.67
CA ILE A 73 3.31 0.25 20.56
C ILE A 73 4.00 0.24 21.94
N ALA A 74 3.66 1.21 22.80
CA ALA A 74 4.19 1.25 24.17
C ALA A 74 3.70 0.09 25.05
N THR A 75 2.54 -0.50 24.72
CA THR A 75 2.00 -1.67 25.42
C THR A 75 2.68 -2.95 24.95
N CYS A 76 2.87 -3.12 23.65
CA CYS A 76 3.60 -4.23 23.06
C CYS A 76 4.18 -3.79 21.71
N GLU A 77 5.50 -3.80 21.59
CA GLU A 77 6.15 -3.48 20.32
C GLU A 77 5.87 -4.58 19.30
N ASN A 78 5.20 -4.22 18.22
CA ASN A 78 4.87 -5.13 17.13
C ASN A 78 4.97 -4.40 15.77
N ALA A 79 5.14 -5.16 14.70
CA ALA A 79 5.29 -4.58 13.37
C ALA A 79 4.01 -3.85 12.90
N SER A 80 2.82 -4.35 13.28
CA SER A 80 1.53 -3.81 12.85
C SER A 80 1.28 -2.40 13.39
N GLY A 81 1.55 -2.16 14.67
CA GLY A 81 1.41 -0.86 15.32
C GLY A 81 2.28 0.21 14.65
N TYR A 82 3.55 -0.11 14.37
CA TYR A 82 4.44 0.79 13.63
C TYR A 82 3.94 1.03 12.20
N ASN A 83 3.52 -0.01 11.47
CA ASN A 83 2.99 0.13 10.11
C ASN A 83 1.73 1.01 10.04
N ASN A 84 0.81 0.88 10.99
CA ASN A 84 -0.42 1.65 11.03
C ASN A 84 -0.17 3.11 11.44
N ARG A 85 0.75 3.34 12.39
CA ARG A 85 1.15 4.70 12.76
C ARG A 85 1.86 5.40 11.61
N ALA A 86 2.71 4.69 10.87
CA ALA A 86 3.31 5.22 9.66
C ALA A 86 2.26 5.63 8.61
N GLN A 87 1.21 4.83 8.43
CA GLN A 87 0.12 5.16 7.52
C GLN A 87 -0.58 6.46 7.94
N ALA A 88 -0.89 6.62 9.23
CA ALA A 88 -1.48 7.85 9.75
C ALA A 88 -0.55 9.06 9.54
N TYR A 89 0.76 8.91 9.78
CA TYR A 89 1.75 9.96 9.49
C TYR A 89 1.79 10.33 8.00
N ARG A 90 1.72 9.36 7.08
CA ARG A 90 1.66 9.63 5.63
C ARG A 90 0.42 10.43 5.24
N LEU A 91 -0.72 10.13 5.84
CA LEU A 91 -1.98 10.83 5.59
C LEU A 91 -1.95 12.28 6.09
N LEU A 92 -1.17 12.55 7.15
CA LEU A 92 -0.88 13.92 7.62
C LEU A 92 0.27 14.60 6.87
N GLY A 93 0.93 13.92 5.93
CA GLY A 93 2.09 14.44 5.19
C GLY A 93 3.40 14.45 5.99
N GLU A 94 3.45 13.77 7.13
CA GLU A 94 4.63 13.66 7.99
C GLU A 94 5.55 12.52 7.53
N ASP A 95 6.02 12.62 6.29
CA ASP A 95 6.71 11.54 5.57
C ASP A 95 7.97 11.02 6.30
N SER A 96 8.75 11.90 6.95
CA SER A 96 9.95 11.50 7.69
C SER A 96 9.62 10.57 8.87
N ARG A 97 8.59 10.90 9.64
CA ARG A 97 8.16 10.08 10.78
C ARG A 97 7.56 8.76 10.30
N ALA A 98 6.85 8.79 9.18
CA ALA A 98 6.36 7.58 8.55
C ALA A 98 7.51 6.66 8.12
N LEU A 99 8.57 7.19 7.50
CA LEU A 99 9.75 6.39 7.12
C LEU A 99 10.39 5.73 8.35
N ASP A 100 10.58 6.46 9.44
CA ASP A 100 11.16 5.93 10.68
C ASP A 100 10.34 4.76 11.24
N ASP A 101 9.01 4.92 11.28
CA ASP A 101 8.11 3.85 11.72
C ASP A 101 8.13 2.64 10.78
N LEU A 102 8.22 2.84 9.46
CA LEU A 102 8.31 1.74 8.50
C LEU A 102 9.62 0.97 8.64
N TYR A 103 10.74 1.64 8.95
CA TYR A 103 11.98 0.95 9.28
C TYR A 103 11.84 0.10 10.54
N ASN A 104 11.20 0.63 11.58
CA ASN A 104 10.95 -0.12 12.82
C ASN A 104 10.02 -1.32 12.57
N ALA A 105 8.94 -1.15 11.80
CA ALA A 105 8.04 -2.23 11.42
C ALA A 105 8.80 -3.37 10.72
N LEU A 106 9.61 -3.03 9.70
CA LEU A 106 10.38 -4.01 8.93
C LEU A 106 11.47 -4.70 9.75
N LYS A 107 12.05 -4.01 10.74
CA LYS A 107 13.02 -4.60 11.67
C LYS A 107 12.40 -5.66 12.59
N LEU A 108 11.12 -5.50 12.93
CA LEU A 108 10.38 -6.43 13.78
C LEU A 108 9.82 -7.64 12.99
N CYS A 109 9.67 -7.52 11.67
CA CYS A 109 9.29 -8.64 10.81
C CYS A 109 10.43 -9.66 10.69
N LYS A 110 10.27 -10.86 11.27
CA LYS A 110 11.25 -11.95 11.16
C LYS A 110 10.95 -12.93 10.02
N VAL A 111 9.67 -13.07 9.68
CA VAL A 111 9.18 -13.98 8.63
C VAL A 111 8.44 -13.15 7.59
N LYS A 112 8.32 -13.69 6.37
CA LYS A 112 7.45 -13.12 5.34
C LYS A 112 6.03 -13.01 5.90
N SER A 113 5.57 -11.80 6.13
CA SER A 113 4.26 -11.53 6.72
C SER A 113 3.53 -10.45 5.94
N LYS A 114 2.20 -10.40 6.07
CA LYS A 114 1.35 -9.38 5.43
C LYS A 114 1.81 -7.97 5.81
N VAL A 115 2.16 -7.77 7.08
CA VAL A 115 2.67 -6.50 7.61
C VAL A 115 3.98 -6.10 6.94
N GLN A 116 4.88 -7.05 6.68
CA GLN A 116 6.12 -6.79 5.95
C GLN A 116 5.83 -6.28 4.53
N CYS A 117 4.92 -6.94 3.81
CA CYS A 117 4.51 -6.51 2.47
C CYS A 117 3.91 -5.10 2.49
N GLN A 118 3.04 -4.81 3.46
CA GLN A 118 2.42 -3.50 3.62
C GLN A 118 3.48 -2.43 3.90
N ALA A 119 4.38 -2.67 4.85
CA ALA A 119 5.41 -1.72 5.23
C ALA A 119 6.38 -1.43 4.06
N LEU A 120 6.78 -2.45 3.29
CA LEU A 120 7.58 -2.27 2.07
C LEU A 120 6.84 -1.43 1.03
N CYS A 121 5.56 -1.72 0.76
CA CYS A 121 4.77 -0.94 -0.19
C CYS A 121 4.65 0.53 0.25
N GLN A 122 4.38 0.78 1.52
CA GLN A 122 4.26 2.14 2.04
C GLN A 122 5.59 2.90 1.94
N ARG A 123 6.72 2.24 2.24
CA ARG A 123 8.05 2.85 2.16
C ARG A 123 8.45 3.14 0.72
N ALA A 124 8.16 2.22 -0.20
CA ALA A 124 8.36 2.42 -1.62
C ALA A 124 7.58 3.63 -2.16
N LEU A 125 6.33 3.81 -1.75
CA LEU A 125 5.54 4.98 -2.13
C LEU A 125 6.14 6.29 -1.62
N LEU A 126 6.71 6.30 -0.41
CA LEU A 126 7.42 7.46 0.13
C LEU A 126 8.70 7.76 -0.64
N TYR A 127 9.47 6.73 -1.02
CA TYR A 127 10.65 6.91 -1.86
C TYR A 127 10.31 7.47 -3.25
N ARG A 128 9.22 6.99 -3.88
CA ARG A 128 8.72 7.57 -5.12
C ARG A 128 8.36 9.05 -4.94
N LYS A 129 7.69 9.39 -3.84
CA LYS A 129 7.32 10.77 -3.53
C LYS A 129 8.56 11.67 -3.37
N SER A 130 9.66 11.14 -2.83
CA SER A 130 10.94 11.86 -2.72
C SER A 130 11.81 11.81 -3.98
N GLY A 131 11.38 11.12 -5.05
CA GLY A 131 12.14 10.95 -6.29
C GLY A 131 13.25 9.90 -6.23
N ASP A 132 13.29 9.07 -5.19
CA ASP A 132 14.25 7.96 -5.05
C ASP A 132 13.64 6.68 -5.65
N ASP A 133 13.45 6.68 -6.97
CA ASP A 133 12.80 5.60 -7.70
C ASP A 133 13.57 4.27 -7.64
N GLU A 134 14.88 4.33 -7.37
CA GLU A 134 15.70 3.12 -7.23
C GLU A 134 15.31 2.37 -5.96
N LYS A 135 15.33 3.03 -4.80
CA LYS A 135 14.91 2.42 -3.54
C LYS A 135 13.44 2.02 -3.56
N ALA A 136 12.60 2.80 -4.21
CA ALA A 136 11.20 2.42 -4.39
C ALA A 136 11.05 1.11 -5.16
N ARG A 137 11.83 0.92 -6.24
CA ARG A 137 11.80 -0.30 -7.04
C ARG A 137 12.27 -1.51 -6.23
N GLU A 138 13.33 -1.35 -5.45
CA GLU A 138 13.84 -2.41 -4.56
C GLU A 138 12.76 -2.87 -3.56
N ASP A 139 12.11 -1.92 -2.88
CA ASP A 139 11.06 -2.24 -1.91
C ASP A 139 9.83 -2.89 -2.57
N PHE A 140 9.40 -2.39 -3.73
CA PHE A 140 8.31 -3.02 -4.47
C PHE A 140 8.67 -4.41 -4.98
N GLN A 141 9.91 -4.63 -5.41
CA GLN A 141 10.37 -5.95 -5.84
C GLN A 141 10.28 -6.95 -4.69
N LEU A 142 10.79 -6.57 -3.52
CA LEU A 142 10.72 -7.43 -2.34
C LEU A 142 9.27 -7.70 -1.91
N ALA A 143 8.40 -6.69 -1.95
CA ALA A 143 6.98 -6.87 -1.66
C ALA A 143 6.28 -7.78 -2.69
N ALA A 144 6.62 -7.67 -3.98
CA ALA A 144 6.07 -8.49 -5.06
C ALA A 144 6.50 -9.96 -4.94
N GLU A 145 7.76 -10.21 -4.59
CA GLU A 145 8.30 -11.55 -4.31
C GLU A 145 7.62 -12.20 -3.09
N ASN A 146 7.14 -11.38 -2.16
CA ASN A 146 6.35 -11.81 -1.01
C ASN A 146 4.84 -11.89 -1.30
N GLY A 147 4.43 -11.74 -2.56
CA GLY A 147 3.05 -11.97 -3.01
C GLY A 147 2.20 -10.71 -3.19
N SER A 148 2.72 -9.50 -2.92
CA SER A 148 1.94 -8.27 -3.08
C SER A 148 1.58 -8.00 -4.55
N GLN A 149 0.29 -8.07 -4.87
CA GLN A 149 -0.21 -7.71 -6.21
C GLN A 149 -0.07 -6.21 -6.49
N PHE A 150 -0.31 -5.37 -5.46
CA PHE A 150 -0.07 -3.94 -5.54
C PHE A 150 1.36 -3.64 -5.99
N ALA A 151 2.35 -4.25 -5.35
CA ALA A 151 3.75 -4.04 -5.70
C ALA A 151 4.09 -4.49 -7.13
N LYS A 152 3.55 -5.63 -7.59
CA LYS A 152 3.71 -6.08 -8.99
C LYS A 152 3.17 -5.05 -9.98
N LYS A 153 1.98 -4.49 -9.71
CA LYS A 153 1.39 -3.42 -10.54
C LYS A 153 2.28 -2.18 -10.56
N GLN A 154 2.76 -1.75 -9.40
CA GLN A 154 3.65 -0.59 -9.29
C GLN A 154 4.97 -0.80 -10.06
N LEU A 155 5.58 -1.98 -10.01
CA LEU A 155 6.76 -2.30 -10.80
C LEU A 155 6.50 -2.24 -12.31
N ALA A 156 5.35 -2.71 -12.76
CA ALA A 156 4.96 -2.63 -14.17
C ALA A 156 4.78 -1.17 -14.62
N GLU A 157 4.18 -0.32 -13.78
CA GLU A 157 4.06 1.12 -14.02
C GLU A 157 5.41 1.83 -14.04
N MET A 158 6.35 1.40 -13.20
CA MET A 158 7.71 1.94 -13.14
C MET A 158 8.62 1.43 -14.26
N ASN A 159 8.14 0.52 -15.12
CA ASN A 159 8.93 0.02 -16.25
C ASN A 159 9.11 1.12 -17.31
N PRO A 160 10.35 1.58 -17.57
CA PRO A 160 10.61 2.67 -18.50
C PRO A 160 10.16 2.35 -19.93
N TYR A 161 10.18 1.08 -20.32
CA TYR A 161 9.69 0.64 -21.64
C TYR A 161 8.17 0.73 -21.74
N ALA A 162 7.45 0.38 -20.67
CA ALA A 162 5.99 0.51 -20.62
C ALA A 162 5.57 1.98 -20.70
N ALA A 163 6.28 2.86 -19.98
CA ALA A 163 6.06 4.30 -20.04
C ALA A 163 6.26 4.87 -21.46
N MET A 164 7.33 4.45 -22.15
CA MET A 164 7.61 4.89 -23.54
C MET A 164 6.53 4.40 -24.52
N CYS A 165 6.12 3.13 -24.44
CA CYS A 165 5.05 2.59 -25.28
C CYS A 165 3.73 3.35 -25.07
N ASN A 166 3.37 3.65 -23.82
CA ASN A 166 2.16 4.41 -23.50
C ASN A 166 2.21 5.83 -24.06
N GLN A 167 3.37 6.51 -23.96
CA GLN A 167 3.56 7.84 -24.54
C GLN A 167 3.45 7.81 -26.07
N MET A 168 4.06 6.82 -26.73
CA MET A 168 3.98 6.67 -28.18
C MET A 168 2.54 6.42 -28.65
N LEU A 169 1.81 5.52 -27.97
CA LEU A 169 0.40 5.26 -28.26
C LEU A 169 -0.47 6.51 -28.07
N HIS A 170 -0.26 7.24 -26.97
CA HIS A 170 -0.99 8.48 -26.70
C HIS A 170 -0.75 9.54 -27.79
N HIS A 171 0.50 9.74 -28.20
CA HIS A 171 0.85 10.65 -29.31
C HIS A 171 0.20 10.23 -30.63
N MET A 172 0.12 8.93 -30.91
CA MET A 172 -0.52 8.42 -32.13
C MET A 172 -2.03 8.64 -32.10
N MET A 173 -2.70 8.41 -30.97
CA MET A 173 -4.14 8.67 -30.80
C MET A 173 -4.49 10.15 -30.95
N LEU A 174 -3.68 11.05 -30.39
CA LEU A 174 -3.87 12.50 -30.54
C LEU A 174 -3.82 12.93 -32.01
N LYS A 175 -2.83 12.41 -32.77
CA LYS A 175 -2.69 12.72 -34.20
C LYS A 175 -3.89 12.26 -35.02
N LEU A 176 -4.44 11.08 -34.73
CA LEU A 176 -5.63 10.56 -35.41
C LEU A 176 -6.85 11.46 -35.15
N ASN A 177 -7.13 11.80 -33.89
CA ASN A 177 -8.26 12.69 -33.54
C ASN A 177 -8.16 14.10 -34.14
N THR A 178 -6.95 14.63 -34.32
CA THR A 178 -6.76 15.93 -34.99
C THR A 178 -6.89 15.87 -36.51
N SER A 179 -6.74 14.68 -37.10
CA SER A 179 -6.89 14.47 -38.55
C SER A 179 -8.37 14.35 -38.93
N ASP A 180 -9.17 13.71 -38.07
CA ASP A 180 -10.61 13.53 -38.27
C ASP A 180 -11.43 14.82 -38.05
N ASN A 181 -10.94 15.77 -37.24
CA ASN A 181 -11.61 17.07 -37.01
C ASN A 181 -11.25 18.16 -38.03
N ASN A 182 -10.27 17.91 -38.90
CA ASN A 182 -9.80 18.87 -39.92
C ASN A 182 -10.13 18.40 -41.36
N SER A 183 -10.99 17.39 -41.51
CA SER A 183 -11.52 16.87 -42.78
C SER A 183 -13.01 17.14 -42.89
#